data_AF-A0A961JFZ4-F1
#
_entry.id   AF-A0A961JFZ4-F1
#
_cell.length_a   1.000
_cell.length_b   1.000
_cell.length_c   1.000
_cell.angle_alpha   90.00
_cell.angle_beta   90.00
_cell.angle_gamma   90.00
#
_symmetry.space_group_name_H-M   'P 1'
#
loop_
_entity.id
_entity.type
_entity.pdbx_description
1 polymer ?
#
loop_
_entity_poly.entity_id
_entity_poly.type
_entity_poly.pdbx_seq_one_letter_code
_entity_poly.pdbx_strand_id
1 'polypeptide(L)'
;EQVQWSVVIPMFCQRVWDWFCEAAWTAGEIPEADVPVEWAPPRFESVNPWQDAQTDLLETRAGFASLPQQIGKRGYDLREVLEEQKAALTVADDLGLVLDSDPRKVTRVGQAQSAAPGAAETEDKPGTPAP
;
A
#
# COMPACT_ATOMS: atom_id res chain seq x y z
N GLU A 1 10.75 11.31 -14.45
CA GLU A 1 9.37 11.65 -14.00
C GLU A 1 8.70 12.75 -14.83
N GLN A 2 9.25 13.97 -14.94
CA GLN A 2 8.56 15.08 -15.63
C GLN A 2 8.24 14.83 -17.12
N VAL A 3 9.09 14.10 -17.86
CA VAL A 3 8.87 13.80 -19.28
C VAL A 3 7.78 12.73 -19.51
N GLN A 4 7.64 11.76 -18.59
CA GLN A 4 6.61 10.72 -18.73
C GLN A 4 5.20 11.30 -18.52
N TRP A 5 5.04 12.13 -17.49
CA TRP A 5 3.78 12.79 -17.17
C TRP A 5 3.42 13.93 -18.13
N SER A 6 4.41 14.67 -18.66
CA SER A 6 4.13 15.83 -19.53
C SER A 6 4.16 15.52 -21.02
N VAL A 7 4.80 14.43 -21.46
CA VAL A 7 5.00 14.14 -22.89
C VAL A 7 4.44 12.78 -23.26
N VAL A 8 4.88 11.70 -22.60
CA VAL A 8 4.51 10.35 -23.05
C VAL A 8 3.04 10.04 -22.82
N ILE A 9 2.52 10.33 -21.62
CA ILE A 9 1.12 10.05 -21.29
C ILE A 9 0.16 10.92 -22.13
N PRO A 10 0.25 12.28 -22.13
CA PRO A 10 -0.70 13.10 -22.86
C PRO A 10 -0.52 13.08 -24.38
N MET A 11 0.71 12.95 -24.90
CA MET A 11 0.91 13.02 -26.36
C MET A 11 0.79 11.67 -27.06
N PHE A 12 1.00 10.56 -26.36
CA PHE A 12 0.97 9.23 -26.96
C PHE A 12 -0.12 8.35 -26.37
N CYS A 13 -0.09 8.05 -25.07
CA CYS A 13 -1.04 7.12 -24.46
C CYS A 13 -2.49 7.60 -24.58
N GLN A 14 -2.76 8.86 -24.22
CA GLN A 14 -4.10 9.45 -24.34
C GLN A 14 -4.59 9.45 -25.78
N ARG A 15 -3.74 9.84 -26.74
CA ARG A 15 -4.11 9.96 -28.14
C ARG A 15 -4.39 8.61 -28.81
N VAL A 16 -3.65 7.57 -28.41
CA VAL A 16 -3.91 6.19 -28.87
C VAL A 16 -5.21 5.66 -28.26
N TRP A 17 -5.49 5.98 -27.00
CA TRP A 17 -6.74 5.60 -26.34
C TRP A 17 -7.96 6.28 -26.98
N ASP A 18 -7.88 7.57 -27.24
CA ASP A 18 -8.94 8.33 -27.91
C ASP A 18 -9.26 7.71 -29.29
N TRP A 19 -8.24 7.37 -30.08
CA TRP A 19 -8.44 6.70 -31.37
C TRP A 19 -9.02 5.29 -31.25
N PHE A 20 -8.64 4.55 -30.21
CA PHE A 20 -9.19 3.23 -29.94
C PHE A 20 -10.67 3.33 -29.56
N CYS A 21 -11.04 4.26 -28.67
CA CYS A 21 -12.43 4.49 -28.28
C CYS A 21 -13.28 5.01 -29.46
N GLU A 22 -12.75 5.91 -30.28
CA GLU A 22 -13.45 6.39 -31.49
C GLU A 22 -13.72 5.25 -32.49
N ALA A 23 -12.73 4.38 -32.71
CA ALA A 23 -12.88 3.22 -33.58
C ALA A 23 -13.89 2.20 -33.02
N ALA A 24 -13.83 1.93 -31.71
CA ALA A 24 -14.75 1.02 -31.03
C ALA A 24 -16.19 1.55 -31.01
N TRP A 25 -16.37 2.86 -30.85
CA TRP A 25 -17.68 3.51 -30.94
C TRP A 25 -18.24 3.46 -32.36
N THR A 26 -17.42 3.73 -33.37
CA THR A 26 -17.82 3.63 -34.78
C THR A 26 -18.18 2.19 -35.17
N ALA A 27 -17.54 1.20 -34.55
CA ALA A 27 -17.87 -0.22 -34.69
C ALA A 27 -19.13 -0.65 -33.92
N GLY A 28 -19.66 0.20 -33.02
CA GLY A 28 -20.84 -0.08 -32.20
C GLY A 28 -20.58 -0.97 -30.98
N GLU A 29 -19.31 -1.20 -30.62
CA GLU A 29 -18.92 -2.06 -29.49
C GLU A 29 -19.02 -1.33 -28.14
N ILE A 30 -18.97 0.00 -28.14
CA ILE A 30 -19.12 0.83 -26.94
C ILE A 30 -20.19 1.92 -27.13
N PRO A 31 -20.96 2.27 -26.08
CA PRO A 31 -22.06 3.22 -26.16
C PRO A 31 -21.60 4.68 -26.30
N GLU A 32 -20.41 5.02 -25.80
CA GLU A 32 -19.84 6.38 -25.82
C GLU A 32 -18.37 6.33 -26.25
N ALA A 33 -17.93 7.36 -26.97
CA ALA A 33 -16.57 7.46 -27.50
C ALA A 33 -15.54 7.99 -26.48
N ASP A 34 -15.98 8.53 -25.34
CA ASP A 34 -15.11 9.09 -24.30
C ASP A 34 -15.18 8.20 -23.04
N VAL A 35 -14.20 7.31 -22.89
CA VAL A 35 -14.09 6.41 -21.73
C VAL A 35 -12.96 6.89 -20.83
N PRO A 36 -13.26 7.29 -19.57
CA PRO A 36 -12.23 7.80 -18.66
C PRO A 36 -11.23 6.69 -18.32
N VAL A 37 -9.94 7.01 -18.45
CA VAL A 37 -8.82 6.11 -18.17
C VAL A 37 -7.88 6.73 -17.14
N GLU A 38 -7.45 5.93 -16.17
CA GLU A 38 -6.43 6.32 -15.19
C GLU A 38 -5.09 5.68 -15.59
N TRP A 39 -4.10 6.51 -15.91
CA TRP A 39 -2.77 6.05 -16.32
C TRP A 39 -1.83 5.99 -15.12
N ALA A 40 -1.34 4.79 -14.80
CA ALA A 40 -0.26 4.59 -13.85
C ALA A 40 1.05 4.27 -14.61
N PRO A 41 2.05 5.18 -14.65
CA PRO A 41 3.32 4.87 -15.30
C PRO A 41 4.06 3.73 -14.59
N PRO A 42 4.74 2.83 -15.32
CA PRO A 42 5.56 1.78 -14.72
C PRO A 42 6.72 2.39 -13.93
N ARG A 43 6.98 1.82 -12.75
CA ARG A 43 7.98 2.31 -11.78
C ARG A 43 9.37 2.32 -12.43
N PHE A 44 10.06 3.46 -12.40
CA PHE A 44 11.51 3.47 -12.66
C PHE A 44 12.17 2.71 -11.51
N GLU A 45 12.99 1.71 -11.85
CA GLU A 45 13.69 0.91 -10.85
C GLU A 45 14.63 1.83 -10.06
N SER A 46 14.30 2.08 -8.80
CA SER A 46 15.04 2.99 -7.92
C SER A 46 16.48 2.51 -7.76
N VAL A 47 17.44 3.42 -7.83
CA VAL A 47 18.88 3.14 -7.70
C VAL A 47 19.23 2.47 -6.35
N ASN A 48 18.38 2.61 -5.33
CA ASN A 48 18.45 1.85 -4.07
C ASN A 48 17.05 1.56 -3.48
N PRO A 49 16.43 0.40 -3.78
CA PRO A 49 15.07 0.08 -3.33
C PRO A 49 14.92 -0.03 -1.80
N TRP A 50 16.00 -0.31 -1.08
CA TRP A 50 15.98 -0.44 0.38
C TRP A 50 15.87 0.90 1.12
N GLN A 51 16.51 1.95 0.61
CA GLN A 51 16.43 3.28 1.21
C GLN A 51 15.06 3.91 0.94
N ASP A 52 14.55 3.77 -0.28
CA ASP A 52 13.23 4.29 -0.66
C ASP A 52 12.11 3.65 0.17
N ALA A 53 12.14 2.32 0.38
CA ALA A 53 11.16 1.64 1.21
C ALA A 53 11.19 2.10 2.69
N GLN A 54 12.36 2.47 3.22
CA GLN A 54 12.46 3.02 4.57
C GLN A 54 11.97 4.45 4.65
N THR A 55 12.27 5.26 3.64
CA THR A 55 11.76 6.63 3.55
C THR A 55 10.24 6.63 3.44
N ASP A 56 9.66 5.82 2.55
CA ASP A 56 8.20 5.68 2.41
C ASP A 56 7.55 5.26 3.75
N LEU A 57 8.17 4.31 4.48
CA LEU A 57 7.69 3.89 5.80
C LEU A 57 7.78 5.01 6.84
N LEU A 58 8.87 5.78 6.83
CA LEU A 58 9.10 6.89 7.75
C LEU A 58 8.13 8.05 7.47
N GLU A 59 7.91 8.40 6.20
CA GLU A 59 6.95 9.42 5.78
C GLU A 59 5.52 9.04 6.16
N THR A 60 5.15 7.77 5.98
CA THR A 60 3.83 7.26 6.37
C THR A 60 3.65 7.33 7.88
N ARG A 61 4.68 7.00 8.66
CA ARG A 61 4.65 7.09 10.13
C ARG A 61 4.67 8.52 10.66
N ALA A 62 5.40 9.41 10.00
CA ALA A 62 5.47 10.82 10.34
C ALA A 62 4.19 11.59 9.94
N GLY A 63 3.29 10.96 9.19
CA GLY A 63 2.03 11.56 8.74
C GLY A 63 2.17 12.51 7.55
N PHE A 64 3.34 12.53 6.90
CA PHE A 64 3.57 13.34 5.69
C PHE A 64 2.97 12.68 4.45
N ALA A 65 2.80 11.35 4.46
CA ALA A 65 2.16 10.60 3.40
C ALA A 65 1.10 9.66 3.97
N SER A 66 0.00 9.49 3.24
CA SER A 66 -1.03 8.52 3.61
C SER A 66 -0.75 7.15 2.98
N LEU A 67 -1.20 6.08 3.65
CA LEU A 67 -1.16 4.71 3.11
C LEU A 67 -1.74 4.59 1.68
N PRO A 68 -2.94 5.15 1.36
CA PRO A 68 -3.47 5.12 -0.01
C PRO A 68 -2.58 5.86 -1.01
N GLN A 69 -1.94 6.97 -0.63
CA GLN A 69 -1.01 7.67 -1.53
C GLN A 69 0.22 6.82 -1.84
N GLN A 70 0.76 6.10 -0.85
CA GLN A 70 1.93 5.24 -1.07
C GLN A 70 1.60 3.99 -1.90
N ILE A 71 0.40 3.44 -1.72
CA ILE A 71 -0.08 2.29 -2.52
C ILE A 71 -0.43 2.75 -3.95
N GLY A 72 -1.10 3.90 -4.10
CA GLY A 72 -1.41 4.51 -5.40
C GLY A 72 -0.15 4.93 -6.18
N LYS A 73 0.90 5.41 -5.49
CA LYS A 73 2.23 5.64 -6.10
C LYS A 73 2.81 4.38 -6.75
N ARG A 74 2.40 3.20 -6.28
CA ARG A 74 2.82 1.90 -6.82
C ARG A 74 1.86 1.35 -7.89
N GLY A 75 0.79 2.08 -8.21
CA GLY A 75 -0.20 1.72 -9.24
C GLY A 75 -1.26 0.72 -8.76
N TYR A 76 -1.43 0.55 -7.46
CA TYR A 76 -2.41 -0.38 -6.90
C TYR A 76 -3.57 0.37 -6.22
N ASP A 77 -4.75 -0.25 -6.20
CA ASP A 77 -5.88 0.23 -5.38
C ASP A 77 -5.71 -0.23 -3.92
N LEU A 78 -6.03 0.66 -2.98
CA LEU A 78 -5.92 0.36 -1.55
C LEU A 78 -6.80 -0.83 -1.12
N ARG A 79 -8.05 -0.88 -1.59
CA ARG A 79 -9.00 -1.92 -1.17
C ARG A 79 -8.56 -3.28 -1.68
N GLU A 80 -8.16 -3.36 -2.95
CA GLU A 80 -7.68 -4.60 -3.57
C GLU A 80 -6.48 -5.15 -2.80
N VAL A 81 -5.47 -4.31 -2.52
CA VAL A 81 -4.27 -4.71 -1.76
C VAL A 81 -4.62 -5.21 -0.35
N LEU A 82 -5.55 -4.54 0.35
CA LEU A 82 -5.96 -4.97 1.68
C LEU A 82 -6.77 -6.27 1.67
N GLU A 83 -7.60 -6.48 0.64
CA GLU A 83 -8.37 -7.71 0.45
C GLU A 83 -7.45 -8.89 0.12
N GLU A 84 -6.48 -8.71 -0.77
CA GLU A 84 -5.44 -9.71 -1.07
C GLU A 84 -4.63 -10.03 0.18
N GLN A 85 -4.20 -9.01 0.93
CA GLN A 85 -3.44 -9.20 2.15
C GLN A 85 -4.24 -10.01 3.20
N LYS A 86 -5.54 -9.73 3.33
CA LYS A 86 -6.44 -10.49 4.22
C LYS A 86 -6.57 -11.95 3.76
N ALA A 87 -6.75 -12.19 2.46
CA ALA A 87 -6.85 -13.53 1.91
C ALA A 87 -5.55 -14.33 2.14
N ALA A 88 -4.40 -13.73 1.83
CA ALA A 88 -3.08 -14.33 2.04
C ALA A 88 -2.84 -14.70 3.51
N LEU A 89 -3.21 -13.82 4.44
CA LEU A 89 -3.06 -14.08 5.87
C LEU A 89 -4.02 -15.17 6.36
N THR A 90 -5.23 -15.25 5.81
CA THR A 90 -6.19 -16.34 6.13
C THR A 90 -5.61 -17.69 5.70
N VAL A 91 -5.05 -17.78 4.49
CA VAL A 91 -4.40 -19.00 4.01
C VAL A 91 -3.15 -19.34 4.84
N ALA A 92 -2.35 -18.34 5.22
CA ALA A 92 -1.20 -18.55 6.09
C ALA A 92 -1.62 -19.09 7.47
N ASP A 93 -2.72 -18.58 8.02
CA ASP A 93 -3.31 -19.05 9.28
C ASP A 93 -3.81 -20.50 9.17
N ASP A 94 -4.51 -20.85 8.08
CA ASP A 94 -5.00 -22.21 7.81
C ASP A 94 -3.85 -23.22 7.65
N LEU A 95 -2.73 -22.79 7.08
CA LEU A 95 -1.52 -23.60 6.92
C LEU A 95 -0.61 -23.61 8.16
N GLY A 96 -0.94 -22.84 9.20
CA GLY A 96 -0.13 -22.71 10.40
C GLY A 96 1.23 -22.01 10.17
N LEU A 97 1.35 -21.21 9.11
CA LEU A 97 2.56 -20.48 8.75
C LEU A 97 2.63 -19.15 9.52
N VAL A 98 3.74 -18.91 10.22
CA VAL A 98 4.02 -17.62 10.87
C VAL A 98 5.00 -16.86 9.99
N LEU A 99 4.52 -15.81 9.33
CA LEU A 99 5.31 -14.96 8.45
C LEU A 99 5.82 -13.74 9.20
N ASP A 100 7.10 -13.38 9.01
CA ASP A 100 7.73 -12.10 9.38
C ASP A 100 6.85 -10.89 9.02
N SER A 101 6.14 -11.01 7.89
CA SER A 101 5.36 -9.95 7.30
C SER A 101 4.00 -9.72 7.99
N ASP A 102 3.60 -10.56 8.95
CA ASP A 102 2.40 -10.33 9.75
C ASP A 102 2.74 -9.62 11.08
N PRO A 103 2.59 -8.29 11.17
CA PRO A 103 2.85 -7.55 12.39
C PRO A 103 1.90 -7.94 13.55
N ARG A 104 0.82 -8.70 13.30
CA ARG A 104 -0.08 -9.21 14.35
C ARG A 104 0.55 -10.35 15.16
N LYS A 105 1.49 -11.10 14.56
CA LYS A 105 2.08 -12.29 15.18
C LYS A 105 3.54 -12.08 15.53
N VAL A 106 4.28 -11.29 14.76
CA VAL A 106 5.72 -11.09 14.94
C VAL A 106 6.12 -9.63 14.82
N THR A 107 7.05 -9.22 15.67
CA THR A 107 7.72 -7.93 15.58
C THR A 107 8.75 -7.94 14.44
N ARG A 108 9.26 -6.77 14.04
CA ARG A 108 10.30 -6.58 12.99
C ARG A 108 11.58 -7.43 13.17
N VAL A 109 11.78 -8.04 14.33
CA VAL A 109 12.94 -8.91 14.66
C VAL A 109 12.54 -10.41 14.71
N GLY A 110 11.32 -10.75 14.27
CA GLY A 110 10.80 -12.12 14.31
C GLY A 110 10.40 -12.61 15.71
N GLN A 111 10.41 -11.75 16.73
CA GLN A 111 9.91 -12.12 18.06
C GLN A 111 8.38 -12.06 18.08
N ALA A 112 7.74 -13.06 18.70
CA ALA A 112 6.29 -13.09 18.87
C ALA A 112 5.80 -11.79 19.55
N GLN A 113 4.76 -11.16 19.00
CA GLN A 113 4.08 -10.07 19.70
C GLN A 113 3.34 -10.66 20.90
N SER A 114 3.77 -10.32 22.11
CA SER A 114 2.97 -10.59 23.32
C SER A 114 1.64 -9.85 23.19
N ALA A 115 0.54 -10.59 23.09
CA ALA A 115 -0.79 -10.02 23.09
C ALA A 115 -1.11 -9.43 24.49
N ALA A 116 -1.38 -8.12 24.50
CA ALA A 116 -1.95 -7.28 25.57
C ALA A 116 -1.03 -6.83 26.75
N PRO A 117 -1.00 -5.51 27.03
CA PRO A 117 -1.00 -5.00 28.39
C PRO A 117 -2.37 -4.35 28.65
N GLY A 118 -3.27 -5.14 29.22
CA GLY A 118 -4.63 -4.73 29.53
C GLY A 118 -5.26 -5.58 30.62
N ALA A 119 -4.50 -5.94 31.66
CA ALA A 119 -5.06 -6.46 32.90
C ALA A 119 -4.05 -6.27 34.06
N ALA A 120 -4.42 -5.34 34.95
CA ALA A 120 -4.13 -5.24 36.38
C ALA A 120 -2.70 -5.50 36.91
N GLU A 121 -2.14 -4.46 37.54
CA GLU A 121 -1.52 -4.58 38.87
C GLU A 121 -1.66 -3.22 39.60
N THR A 122 -2.76 -3.06 40.33
CA THR A 122 -2.83 -2.14 41.47
C THR A 122 -1.98 -2.75 42.58
N GLU A 123 -0.71 -2.37 42.67
CA GLU A 123 0.15 -2.75 43.78
C GLU A 123 0.13 -1.66 44.86
N ASP A 124 -0.67 -1.94 45.88
CA ASP A 124 -0.71 -1.30 47.19
C ASP A 124 0.69 -1.33 47.84
N LYS A 125 1.29 -0.15 48.09
CA LYS A 125 2.53 -0.06 48.87
C LYS A 125 2.20 0.26 50.33
N PRO A 126 2.41 -0.67 51.28
CA PRO A 126 2.41 -0.32 52.69
C PRO A 126 3.71 0.42 53.02
N GLY A 127 3.56 1.56 53.72
CA GLY A 127 4.65 2.46 54.03
C GLY A 127 5.67 1.93 55.03
N THR A 128 6.83 2.57 55.09
CA THR A 128 7.75 2.63 56.24
C THR A 128 8.69 3.85 56.06
N PRO A 129 9.07 4.56 57.14
CA PRO A 129 9.23 6.02 57.13
C PRO A 129 10.66 6.52 56.92
N ALA A 130 10.74 7.84 56.72
CA ALA A 130 11.93 8.66 56.57
C ALA A 130 12.84 8.68 57.81
N PRO A 131 14.15 9.00 57.66
CA PRO A 131 15.02 9.37 58.76
C PRO A 131 14.71 10.77 59.33
#